data_AF-A0A0D3HA83-F1
#
_entry.id   AF-A0A0D3HA83-F1
#
_cell.length_a   1.000
_cell.length_b   1.000
_cell.length_c   1.000
_cell.angle_alpha   90.00
_cell.angle_beta   90.00
_cell.angle_gamma   90.00
#
_symmetry.space_group_name_H-M   'P 1'
#
loop_
_entity.id
_entity.type
_entity.pdbx_description
1 polymer ?
#
loop_
_entity_poly.entity_id
_entity_poly.type
_entity_poly.pdbx_seq_one_letter_code
_entity_poly.pdbx_strand_id
1 'polypeptide(L)'
;MISSPALFFLLQPGRPSIAAPPLPSSPAPPLRGISISPVAARPISSLRSSSIRIISPHALPDPLLSLPSMDPQEVPDLLPPRPPERDFAGTPYVPVYVMLPLGVVNGNGEVVDADVLVGQLRVLKAAGVDGVMVDCWWGNVEAHRPQEYNWTGYKRLFHMIRELKLKLQVVMSFHECGGNVGDDVSIPLPHWVTEIGRSNPDIYFTDRAGRRNTECLSWGIDKERVLQGRTGVEVYFDYMRSFRVEFDEYFEDGIISEIEIGLGACGELRYPSYPAKHGWKYPGIGEFQCYDRYLQKSLRRAAEARGHTIWARAPDSAGHYNSEPNLTGFFSDGGDYDSYYGRFFLNWYSQVLVDHADRVLMLARLAFEGSDIAVKVSGVHWWYKTASHAAELTAGFYNPCNRDGYASIAAVLKKHGAALNFTCVELRTMDQHEVFPEAFADPEGLVWQVLNAAWDAGIPVASENALPCYDRDGFNKILENAKPLNDPDGRHLLGFTYLRLTKVLFERANFVEFERFVKRMHGEAVLDLQKIDGFIRNEVGSRCISVDAADMICHEMRIG
;
A
#
# COMPACT_ATOMS: atom_id res chain seq x y z
N MET A 1 33.66 42.62 -4.41
CA MET A 1 33.32 43.72 -3.48
C MET A 1 31.93 43.41 -2.94
N ILE A 2 31.62 43.12 -1.68
CA ILE A 2 32.21 43.15 -0.33
C ILE A 2 31.48 41.98 0.38
N SER A 3 32.11 40.85 0.70
CA SER A 3 32.83 40.49 1.95
C SER A 3 32.06 40.59 3.28
N SER A 4 31.57 39.42 3.75
CA SER A 4 31.70 38.83 5.11
C SER A 4 31.04 39.53 6.34
N PRO A 5 30.86 38.86 7.51
CA PRO A 5 31.63 37.70 8.00
C PRO A 5 30.90 36.53 8.70
N ALA A 6 31.59 35.40 8.66
CA ALA A 6 31.45 34.24 9.53
C ALA A 6 31.93 34.55 10.96
N LEU A 7 31.31 33.91 11.96
CA LEU A 7 31.76 33.95 13.35
C LEU A 7 32.45 32.62 13.72
N PHE A 8 33.76 32.72 13.97
CA PHE A 8 34.60 31.72 14.62
C PHE A 8 34.65 32.04 16.13
N PHE A 9 34.56 31.02 17.00
CA PHE A 9 35.11 31.10 18.36
C PHE A 9 35.94 29.84 18.65
N LEU A 10 37.21 30.06 18.98
CA LEU A 10 38.23 29.09 19.38
C LEU A 10 38.26 28.93 20.91
N LEU A 11 38.28 27.66 21.34
CA LEU A 11 39.11 27.01 22.38
C LEU A 11 39.62 27.83 23.58
N GLN A 12 39.46 27.30 24.79
CA GLN A 12 40.57 26.77 25.62
C GLN A 12 40.10 26.08 26.94
N PRO A 13 40.95 25.24 27.59
CA PRO A 13 40.55 24.09 28.42
C PRO A 13 40.98 24.15 29.91
N GLY A 14 40.53 23.16 30.71
CA GLY A 14 40.97 22.84 32.08
C GLY A 14 39.83 22.93 33.10
N ARG A 15 39.57 22.00 34.04
CA ARG A 15 40.39 21.04 34.79
C ARG A 15 39.53 19.85 35.29
N PRO A 16 40.16 18.74 35.75
CA PRO A 16 39.50 17.48 36.13
C PRO A 16 39.31 17.30 37.64
N SER A 17 38.28 16.56 38.07
CA SER A 17 38.09 16.01 39.45
C SER A 17 36.64 15.47 39.57
N ILE A 18 36.26 14.32 40.15
CA ILE A 18 36.88 13.35 41.07
C ILE A 18 36.20 11.99 40.80
N ALA A 19 36.98 10.92 40.72
CA ALA A 19 36.50 9.55 40.71
C ALA A 19 36.08 9.12 42.12
N ALA A 20 34.88 8.54 42.25
CA ALA A 20 34.46 7.85 43.47
C ALA A 20 35.00 6.41 43.48
N PRO A 21 35.48 5.89 44.62
CA PRO A 21 36.14 4.58 44.70
C PRO A 21 35.12 3.43 44.68
N PRO A 22 35.50 2.23 44.19
CA PRO A 22 34.68 1.03 44.32
C PRO A 22 34.86 0.42 45.72
N LEU A 23 33.78 -0.09 46.30
CA LEU A 23 33.80 -0.90 47.52
C LEU A 23 33.19 -2.29 47.22
N PRO A 24 33.57 -3.32 48.01
CA PRO A 24 34.15 -4.53 47.45
C PRO A 24 33.17 -5.69 47.36
N SER A 25 33.47 -6.57 46.40
CA SER A 25 32.98 -7.93 46.33
C SER A 25 33.54 -8.78 47.48
N SER A 26 32.69 -9.60 48.10
CA SER A 26 33.14 -10.83 48.74
C SER A 26 32.08 -11.94 48.65
N PRO A 27 32.53 -13.21 48.57
CA PRO A 27 31.75 -14.32 48.04
C PRO A 27 31.30 -15.31 49.13
N ALA A 28 30.23 -16.06 48.87
CA ALA A 28 29.91 -17.33 49.56
C ALA A 28 28.84 -18.10 48.75
N PRO A 29 28.66 -19.42 48.96
CA PRO A 29 29.43 -20.54 48.43
C PRO A 29 28.60 -21.40 47.43
N PRO A 30 29.19 -22.41 46.76
CA PRO A 30 28.51 -23.17 45.72
C PRO A 30 27.61 -24.26 46.32
N LEU A 31 26.39 -24.39 45.79
CA LEU A 31 25.58 -25.58 45.99
C LEU A 31 25.56 -26.42 44.71
N ARG A 32 26.11 -27.62 44.86
CA ARG A 32 25.98 -28.87 44.07
C ARG A 32 24.74 -28.84 43.15
N GLY A 33 24.84 -29.09 41.86
CA GLY A 33 25.48 -30.27 41.26
C GLY A 33 24.46 -31.41 41.18
N ILE A 34 23.50 -31.33 40.25
CA ILE A 34 22.79 -32.50 39.73
C ILE A 34 23.05 -32.54 38.23
N SER A 35 23.93 -33.47 37.87
CA SER A 35 24.22 -33.90 36.51
C SER A 35 23.07 -34.78 36.02
N ILE A 36 22.46 -34.42 34.90
CA ILE A 36 21.74 -35.38 34.06
C ILE A 36 22.35 -35.23 32.66
N SER A 37 23.21 -36.20 32.32
CA SER A 37 23.79 -36.36 31.00
C SER A 37 22.82 -37.11 30.06
N PRO A 38 23.03 -36.99 28.73
CA PRO A 38 21.98 -37.12 27.73
C PRO A 38 21.77 -38.57 27.30
N VAL A 39 20.51 -38.95 27.04
CA VAL A 39 20.18 -40.21 26.35
C VAL A 39 20.05 -39.91 24.87
N ALA A 40 20.99 -40.42 24.09
CA ALA A 40 20.95 -40.43 22.64
C ALA A 40 20.22 -41.70 22.13
N ALA A 41 19.17 -41.44 21.34
CA ALA A 41 18.68 -42.12 20.13
C ALA A 41 18.66 -43.65 20.01
N ARG A 42 17.51 -44.18 19.53
CA ARG A 42 17.40 -45.01 18.31
C ARG A 42 15.91 -45.21 17.90
N PRO A 43 15.63 -45.67 16.66
CA PRO A 43 14.72 -44.99 15.73
C PRO A 43 13.37 -45.70 15.57
N ILE A 44 12.34 -44.98 15.12
CA ILE A 44 11.14 -45.59 14.53
C ILE A 44 10.97 -45.08 13.11
N SER A 45 11.06 -46.03 12.20
CA SER A 45 10.88 -45.92 10.76
C SER A 45 9.40 -45.87 10.35
N SER A 46 9.17 -45.14 9.27
CA SER A 46 8.13 -45.32 8.26
C SER A 46 6.67 -45.29 8.71
N LEU A 47 5.99 -44.17 8.45
CA LEU A 47 4.64 -44.20 7.89
C LEU A 47 4.50 -43.12 6.81
N ARG A 48 3.71 -43.48 5.80
CA ARG A 48 3.75 -42.99 4.42
C ARG A 48 3.29 -41.55 4.24
N SER A 49 3.94 -40.91 3.28
CA SER A 49 3.51 -39.74 2.51
C SER A 49 2.05 -39.82 2.07
N SER A 50 1.28 -38.81 2.45
CA SER A 50 -0.01 -38.45 1.84
C SER A 50 0.06 -36.98 1.45
N SER A 51 0.30 -36.74 0.16
CA SER A 51 0.28 -35.41 -0.45
C SER A 51 -1.14 -34.85 -0.38
N ILE A 52 -1.35 -33.77 0.39
CA ILE A 52 -2.59 -33.00 0.33
C ILE A 52 -2.36 -31.83 -0.62
N ARG A 53 -3.14 -31.85 -1.72
CA ARG A 53 -3.15 -30.84 -2.77
C ARG A 53 -3.65 -29.50 -2.22
N ILE A 54 -2.90 -28.45 -2.54
CA ILE A 54 -3.32 -27.05 -2.45
C ILE A 54 -4.48 -26.87 -3.44
N ILE A 55 -5.63 -26.41 -2.95
CA ILE A 55 -6.83 -26.13 -3.76
C ILE A 55 -6.81 -24.64 -4.13
N SER A 56 -6.81 -24.36 -5.43
CA SER A 56 -7.06 -23.04 -6.05
C SER A 56 -8.46 -22.51 -5.70
N PRO A 57 -8.70 -21.19 -5.68
CA PRO A 57 -9.98 -20.60 -5.28
C PRO A 57 -11.13 -20.73 -6.31
N HIS A 58 -11.07 -21.71 -7.21
CA HIS A 58 -12.22 -22.08 -8.05
C HIS A 58 -12.85 -23.38 -7.54
N ALA A 59 -13.71 -23.26 -6.53
CA ALA A 59 -14.80 -24.20 -6.23
C ALA A 59 -15.63 -23.67 -5.05
N LEU A 60 -16.65 -22.87 -5.35
CA LEU A 60 -17.80 -22.78 -4.44
C LEU A 60 -18.53 -24.14 -4.48
N PRO A 61 -18.91 -24.74 -3.34
CA PRO A 61 -19.72 -25.94 -3.35
C PRO A 61 -21.19 -25.59 -3.68
N ASP A 62 -21.72 -26.24 -4.72
CA ASP A 62 -23.15 -26.30 -5.02
C ASP A 62 -23.94 -26.82 -3.80
N PRO A 63 -24.95 -26.10 -3.28
CA PRO A 63 -25.90 -26.68 -2.35
C PRO A 63 -27.06 -27.32 -3.14
N LEU A 64 -26.89 -28.57 -3.57
CA LEU A 64 -28.01 -29.43 -3.96
C LEU A 64 -28.72 -29.92 -2.70
N LEU A 65 -29.61 -29.08 -2.15
CA LEU A 65 -30.69 -29.53 -1.28
C LEU A 65 -31.86 -29.97 -2.16
N SER A 66 -32.17 -31.27 -2.07
CA SER A 66 -33.34 -31.91 -2.64
C SER A 66 -34.64 -31.23 -2.18
N LEU A 67 -35.29 -30.50 -3.09
CA LEU A 67 -36.67 -30.02 -2.94
C LEU A 67 -37.62 -30.86 -3.81
N PRO A 68 -38.88 -31.11 -3.37
CA PRO A 68 -39.85 -31.86 -4.15
C PRO A 68 -40.24 -31.09 -5.43
N SER A 69 -40.44 -31.81 -6.53
CA SER A 69 -40.90 -31.26 -7.81
C SER A 69 -42.21 -30.49 -7.66
N MET A 70 -42.16 -29.18 -7.88
CA MET A 70 -43.33 -28.30 -8.04
C MET A 70 -43.46 -27.90 -9.51
N ASP A 71 -44.71 -27.82 -9.96
CA ASP A 71 -45.19 -27.56 -11.33
C ASP A 71 -44.60 -26.28 -11.96
N PRO A 72 -44.24 -26.25 -13.26
CA PRO A 72 -43.66 -25.08 -13.90
C PRO A 72 -44.73 -24.13 -14.42
N GLN A 73 -45.46 -23.45 -13.52
CA GLN A 73 -46.15 -22.20 -13.83
C GLN A 73 -46.13 -21.29 -12.59
N GLU A 74 -45.85 -20.00 -12.82
CA GLU A 74 -45.74 -18.88 -11.85
C GLU A 74 -44.34 -18.61 -11.25
N VAL A 75 -43.52 -17.85 -12.00
CA VAL A 75 -42.60 -16.87 -11.40
C VAL A 75 -42.92 -15.51 -12.03
N PRO A 76 -43.46 -14.53 -11.28
CA PRO A 76 -43.50 -13.16 -11.76
C PRO A 76 -42.08 -12.59 -11.75
N ASP A 77 -41.62 -12.17 -12.92
CA ASP A 77 -40.63 -11.13 -13.08
C ASP A 77 -40.99 -9.93 -12.19
N LEU A 78 -39.96 -9.32 -11.58
CA LEU A 78 -39.77 -7.88 -11.34
C LEU A 78 -38.91 -7.69 -10.08
N LEU A 79 -37.60 -7.93 -10.21
CA LEU A 79 -36.66 -7.16 -9.39
C LEU A 79 -36.91 -5.67 -9.73
N PRO A 80 -37.01 -4.78 -8.72
CA PRO A 80 -37.23 -3.37 -8.98
C PRO A 80 -36.15 -2.82 -9.92
N PRO A 81 -36.49 -1.94 -10.86
CA PRO A 81 -35.52 -1.37 -11.79
C PRO A 81 -34.40 -0.72 -10.96
N ARG A 82 -33.16 -1.11 -11.26
CA ARG A 82 -31.98 -0.49 -10.61
C ARG A 82 -32.10 1.02 -10.77
N PRO A 83 -31.82 1.81 -9.71
CA PRO A 83 -31.84 3.26 -9.81
C PRO A 83 -30.94 3.71 -10.96
N PRO A 84 -31.32 4.76 -11.69
CA PRO A 84 -30.53 5.24 -12.81
C PRO A 84 -29.15 5.63 -12.30
N GLU A 85 -28.11 5.09 -12.94
CA GLU A 85 -26.73 5.43 -12.60
C GLU A 85 -26.49 6.92 -12.76
N ARG A 86 -25.63 7.46 -11.89
CA ARG A 86 -25.14 8.83 -11.99
C ARG A 86 -24.45 9.05 -13.33
N ASP A 87 -24.82 10.15 -13.99
CA ASP A 87 -24.11 10.67 -15.15
C ASP A 87 -22.89 11.47 -14.69
N PHE A 88 -21.74 11.22 -15.32
CA PHE A 88 -20.47 11.89 -15.05
C PHE A 88 -20.07 12.83 -16.18
N ALA A 89 -20.88 12.96 -17.23
CA ALA A 89 -20.65 13.90 -18.31
C ALA A 89 -20.49 15.34 -17.79
N GLY A 90 -19.42 16.02 -18.18
CA GLY A 90 -19.12 17.39 -17.77
C GLY A 90 -18.53 17.55 -16.36
N THR A 91 -18.28 16.45 -15.64
CA THR A 91 -17.50 16.50 -14.40
C THR A 91 -16.00 16.76 -14.69
N PRO A 92 -15.19 17.21 -13.71
CA PRO A 92 -13.76 17.46 -13.92
C PRO A 92 -13.04 16.24 -14.47
N TYR A 93 -12.01 16.44 -15.30
CA TYR A 93 -11.19 15.35 -15.82
C TYR A 93 -10.32 14.75 -14.72
N VAL A 94 -10.33 13.42 -14.56
CA VAL A 94 -9.41 12.71 -13.65
C VAL A 94 -8.61 11.70 -14.48
N PRO A 95 -7.27 11.86 -14.58
CA PRO A 95 -6.44 10.96 -15.37
C PRO A 95 -6.46 9.54 -14.80
N VAL A 96 -6.46 8.56 -15.70
CA VAL A 96 -6.44 7.13 -15.37
C VAL A 96 -5.12 6.52 -15.80
N TYR A 97 -4.43 5.91 -14.85
CA TYR A 97 -3.22 5.14 -15.05
C TYR A 97 -3.50 3.66 -14.84
N VAL A 98 -2.65 2.80 -15.40
CA VAL A 98 -2.71 1.35 -15.15
C VAL A 98 -1.37 0.88 -14.62
N MET A 99 -1.36 0.18 -13.49
CA MET A 99 -0.14 -0.41 -12.96
C MET A 99 0.32 -1.58 -13.84
N LEU A 100 1.60 -1.57 -14.23
CA LEU A 100 2.21 -2.64 -15.00
C LEU A 100 2.41 -3.92 -14.16
N PRO A 101 2.64 -5.10 -14.76
CA PRO A 101 3.01 -6.31 -14.03
C PRO A 101 4.21 -6.10 -13.08
N LEU A 102 4.17 -6.70 -11.88
CA LEU A 102 5.22 -6.53 -10.85
C LEU A 102 6.63 -6.85 -11.39
N GLY A 103 6.71 -7.92 -12.17
CA GLY A 103 7.94 -8.40 -12.80
C GLY A 103 8.18 -7.88 -14.22
N VAL A 104 7.60 -6.74 -14.61
CA VAL A 104 7.78 -6.18 -15.98
C VAL A 104 9.24 -5.96 -16.34
N VAL A 105 10.09 -5.64 -15.34
CA VAL A 105 11.55 -5.68 -15.45
C VAL A 105 12.08 -6.79 -14.53
N ASN A 106 12.83 -7.74 -15.10
CA ASN A 106 13.41 -8.85 -14.34
C ASN A 106 14.74 -8.46 -13.66
N GLY A 107 15.27 -9.34 -12.80
CA GLY A 107 16.54 -9.12 -12.08
C GLY A 107 17.79 -9.06 -12.97
N ASN A 108 17.69 -9.41 -14.25
CA ASN A 108 18.78 -9.25 -15.22
C ASN A 108 18.76 -7.86 -15.90
N GLY A 109 17.77 -7.01 -15.58
CA GLY A 109 17.60 -5.70 -16.22
C GLY A 109 16.99 -5.81 -17.61
N GLU A 110 16.09 -6.77 -17.84
CA GLU A 110 15.40 -6.96 -19.11
C GLU A 110 13.89 -6.74 -18.96
N VAL A 111 13.25 -6.21 -20.00
CA VAL A 111 11.79 -6.08 -20.07
C VAL A 111 11.19 -7.42 -20.48
N VAL A 112 10.37 -8.00 -19.60
CA VAL A 112 9.70 -9.29 -19.83
C VAL A 112 8.62 -9.14 -20.88
N ASP A 113 8.59 -10.05 -21.86
CA ASP A 113 7.59 -10.11 -22.93
C ASP A 113 7.34 -8.76 -23.63
N ALA A 114 8.42 -8.03 -23.95
CA ALA A 114 8.36 -6.66 -24.46
C ALA A 114 7.38 -6.43 -25.63
N ASP A 115 7.32 -7.33 -26.61
CA ASP A 115 6.41 -7.19 -27.76
C ASP A 115 4.93 -7.32 -27.34
N VAL A 116 4.64 -8.23 -26.41
CA VAL A 116 3.30 -8.41 -25.83
C VAL A 116 2.92 -7.17 -25.04
N LEU A 117 3.83 -6.66 -24.22
CA LEU A 117 3.62 -5.45 -23.43
C LEU A 117 3.32 -4.25 -24.34
N VAL A 118 4.09 -4.04 -25.41
CA VAL A 118 3.83 -2.96 -26.37
C VAL A 118 2.44 -3.11 -27.03
N GLY A 119 2.03 -4.33 -27.35
CA GLY A 119 0.67 -4.61 -27.82
C GLY A 119 -0.40 -4.19 -26.81
N GLN A 120 -0.24 -4.58 -25.54
CA GLN A 120 -1.14 -4.23 -24.45
C GLN A 120 -1.19 -2.71 -24.20
N LEU A 121 -0.04 -2.03 -24.20
CA LEU A 121 0.04 -0.58 -24.03
C LEU A 121 -0.67 0.19 -25.15
N ARG A 122 -0.61 -0.30 -26.40
CA ARG A 122 -1.37 0.29 -27.52
C ARG A 122 -2.88 0.18 -27.29
N VAL A 123 -3.34 -0.96 -26.78
CA VAL A 123 -4.76 -1.18 -26.47
C VAL A 123 -5.20 -0.25 -25.34
N LEU A 124 -4.41 -0.12 -24.26
CA LEU A 124 -4.69 0.85 -23.19
C LEU A 124 -4.74 2.29 -23.71
N LYS A 125 -3.78 2.69 -24.56
CA LYS A 125 -3.76 4.03 -25.15
C LYS A 125 -5.01 4.29 -26.00
N ALA A 126 -5.45 3.30 -26.77
CA ALA A 126 -6.67 3.40 -27.58
C ALA A 126 -7.94 3.50 -26.73
N ALA A 127 -7.96 2.87 -25.54
CA ALA A 127 -9.01 2.99 -24.54
C ALA A 127 -9.06 4.35 -23.82
N GLY A 128 -8.11 5.24 -24.11
CA GLY A 128 -8.02 6.58 -23.51
C GLY A 128 -7.11 6.68 -22.29
N VAL A 129 -6.50 5.58 -21.83
CA VAL A 129 -5.61 5.59 -20.66
C VAL A 129 -4.51 6.64 -20.80
N ASP A 130 -4.33 7.44 -19.75
CA ASP A 130 -3.41 8.58 -19.70
C ASP A 130 -1.94 8.14 -19.61
N GLY A 131 -1.70 7.10 -18.81
CA GLY A 131 -0.36 6.62 -18.53
C GLY A 131 -0.34 5.27 -17.82
N VAL A 132 0.84 4.90 -17.35
CA VAL A 132 1.06 3.68 -16.59
C VAL A 132 1.87 3.95 -15.35
N MET A 133 1.71 3.09 -14.34
CA MET A 133 2.50 3.10 -13.12
C MET A 133 3.46 1.90 -13.09
N VAL A 134 4.69 2.12 -12.63
CA VAL A 134 5.71 1.05 -12.53
C VAL A 134 6.54 1.15 -11.25
N ASP A 135 6.77 0.00 -10.62
CA ASP A 135 7.74 -0.16 -9.55
C ASP A 135 9.17 -0.16 -10.08
N CYS A 136 9.99 0.79 -9.59
CA CYS A 136 11.44 0.74 -9.71
C CYS A 136 12.03 0.03 -8.48
N TRP A 137 12.16 -1.29 -8.58
CA TRP A 137 12.60 -2.17 -7.50
C TRP A 137 14.05 -1.90 -7.09
N TRP A 138 14.25 -1.47 -5.85
CA TRP A 138 15.59 -1.27 -5.29
C TRP A 138 16.45 -2.54 -5.40
N GLY A 139 15.83 -3.69 -5.11
CA GLY A 139 16.45 -5.01 -5.21
C GLY A 139 16.97 -5.42 -6.58
N ASN A 140 16.39 -4.90 -7.66
CA ASN A 140 16.86 -5.17 -9.03
C ASN A 140 17.93 -4.16 -9.45
N VAL A 141 17.74 -2.89 -9.09
CA VAL A 141 18.57 -1.79 -9.60
C VAL A 141 19.90 -1.69 -8.87
N GLU A 142 19.94 -1.81 -7.54
CA GLU A 142 21.19 -1.75 -6.74
C GLU A 142 21.55 -3.15 -6.18
N ALA A 143 21.25 -4.21 -6.95
CA ALA A 143 21.17 -5.60 -6.48
C ALA A 143 22.45 -6.13 -5.80
N HIS A 144 23.61 -5.88 -6.41
CA HIS A 144 24.85 -6.58 -6.06
C HIS A 144 25.73 -5.79 -5.09
N ARG A 145 25.87 -4.48 -5.30
CA ARG A 145 26.83 -3.65 -4.56
C ARG A 145 26.24 -2.26 -4.30
N PRO A 146 26.57 -1.66 -3.14
CA PRO A 146 26.27 -0.26 -2.86
C PRO A 146 26.67 0.67 -4.00
N GLN A 147 25.75 1.54 -4.41
CA GLN A 147 25.95 2.60 -5.40
C GLN A 147 26.28 2.13 -6.82
N GLU A 148 26.07 0.85 -7.12
CA GLU A 148 26.14 0.30 -8.48
C GLU A 148 24.72 0.09 -9.00
N TYR A 149 24.19 1.09 -9.71
CA TYR A 149 22.82 1.12 -10.21
C TYR A 149 22.72 0.61 -11.66
N ASN A 150 21.87 -0.38 -11.91
CA ASN A 150 21.55 -0.88 -13.24
C ASN A 150 20.13 -0.48 -13.65
N TRP A 151 20.03 0.61 -14.42
CA TRP A 151 18.76 1.12 -14.95
C TRP A 151 18.40 0.59 -16.35
N THR A 152 19.18 -0.34 -16.91
CA THR A 152 19.06 -0.75 -18.32
C THR A 152 17.66 -1.23 -18.70
N GLY A 153 17.04 -2.05 -17.86
CA GLY A 153 15.67 -2.56 -18.11
C GLY A 153 14.63 -1.46 -18.06
N TYR A 154 14.74 -0.57 -17.07
CA TYR A 154 13.85 0.58 -16.92
C TYR A 154 14.00 1.61 -18.05
N LYS A 155 15.23 1.87 -18.54
CA LYS A 155 15.46 2.68 -19.74
C LYS A 155 14.73 2.12 -20.96
N ARG A 156 14.87 0.82 -21.20
CA ARG A 156 14.19 0.16 -22.32
C ARG A 156 12.67 0.26 -22.17
N LEU A 157 12.14 0.03 -20.97
CA LEU A 157 10.72 0.15 -20.68
C LEU A 157 10.21 1.58 -20.90
N PHE A 158 10.88 2.58 -20.34
CA PHE A 158 10.45 3.97 -20.41
C PHE A 158 10.52 4.51 -21.83
N HIS A 159 11.51 4.06 -22.61
CA HIS A 159 11.56 4.34 -24.04
C HIS A 159 10.31 3.81 -24.77
N MET A 160 9.91 2.56 -24.53
CA MET A 160 8.67 2.00 -25.12
C MET A 160 7.42 2.79 -24.75
N ILE A 161 7.31 3.20 -23.48
CA ILE A 161 6.17 3.99 -22.98
C ILE A 161 6.14 5.38 -23.62
N ARG A 162 7.30 6.05 -23.71
CA ARG A 162 7.46 7.36 -24.37
C ARG A 162 7.06 7.32 -25.85
N GLU A 163 7.48 6.30 -26.59
CA GLU A 163 7.11 6.13 -28.01
C GLU A 163 5.59 6.01 -28.22
N LEU A 164 4.89 5.44 -27.23
CA LEU A 164 3.42 5.33 -27.23
C LEU A 164 2.70 6.56 -26.67
N LYS A 165 3.45 7.60 -26.25
CA LYS A 165 2.92 8.85 -25.70
C LYS A 165 1.99 8.62 -24.51
N LEU A 166 2.37 7.67 -23.65
CA LEU A 166 1.77 7.43 -22.35
C LEU A 166 2.58 8.17 -21.29
N LYS A 167 1.90 8.74 -20.30
CA LYS A 167 2.55 9.29 -19.10
C LYS A 167 3.04 8.16 -18.18
N LEU A 168 3.95 8.50 -17.28
CA LEU A 168 4.59 7.55 -16.40
C LEU A 168 4.55 8.02 -14.95
N GLN A 169 3.94 7.21 -14.08
CA GLN A 169 4.11 7.29 -12.64
C GLN A 169 5.15 6.25 -12.22
N VAL A 170 6.12 6.66 -11.40
CA VAL A 170 7.22 5.77 -10.98
C VAL A 170 7.23 5.64 -9.48
N VAL A 171 7.23 4.39 -8.99
CA VAL A 171 7.36 4.09 -7.56
C VAL A 171 8.81 3.83 -7.22
N MET A 172 9.35 4.55 -6.24
CA MET A 172 10.66 4.27 -5.63
C MET A 172 10.51 3.12 -4.64
N SER A 173 10.56 1.88 -5.13
CA SER A 173 10.17 0.69 -4.38
C SER A 173 11.34 0.18 -3.50
N PHE A 174 11.49 0.79 -2.32
CA PHE A 174 12.48 0.42 -1.28
C PHE A 174 12.06 -0.79 -0.43
N HIS A 175 11.26 -1.69 -1.00
CA HIS A 175 10.69 -2.85 -0.33
C HIS A 175 10.80 -4.11 -1.19
N GLU A 176 10.68 -5.28 -0.57
CA GLU A 176 10.55 -6.57 -1.23
C GLU A 176 9.18 -6.69 -1.91
N CYS A 177 9.16 -7.18 -3.14
CA CYS A 177 7.97 -7.73 -3.76
C CYS A 177 7.87 -9.22 -3.39
N GLY A 178 6.72 -9.67 -2.89
CA GLY A 178 6.50 -11.07 -2.54
C GLY A 178 6.02 -11.24 -1.11
N GLY A 179 4.95 -12.02 -0.96
CA GLY A 179 4.39 -12.39 0.35
C GLY A 179 3.21 -11.53 0.81
N ASN A 180 2.82 -10.52 0.04
CA ASN A 180 1.57 -9.80 0.20
C ASN A 180 0.50 -10.31 -0.78
N VAL A 181 -0.76 -9.95 -0.54
CA VAL A 181 -1.87 -10.34 -1.42
C VAL A 181 -1.69 -9.69 -2.78
N GLY A 182 -1.71 -10.49 -3.85
CA GLY A 182 -1.56 -10.01 -5.23
C GLY A 182 -0.13 -10.07 -5.77
N ASP A 183 0.87 -10.44 -4.95
CA ASP A 183 2.23 -10.65 -5.42
C ASP A 183 2.36 -11.99 -6.16
N ASP A 184 2.71 -11.95 -7.44
CA ASP A 184 2.95 -13.12 -8.30
C ASP A 184 4.44 -13.37 -8.61
N VAL A 185 5.31 -12.45 -8.18
CA VAL A 185 6.77 -12.53 -8.30
C VAL A 185 7.44 -12.33 -6.95
N SER A 186 8.72 -12.67 -6.86
CA SER A 186 9.55 -12.43 -5.67
C SER A 186 10.78 -11.62 -6.07
N ILE A 187 10.86 -10.39 -5.54
CA ILE A 187 11.95 -9.46 -5.75
C ILE A 187 12.42 -9.00 -4.37
N PRO A 188 13.50 -9.59 -3.81
CA PRO A 188 13.98 -9.24 -2.48
C PRO A 188 14.62 -7.85 -2.45
N LEU A 189 14.92 -7.34 -1.25
CA LEU A 189 15.87 -6.24 -1.08
C LEU A 189 17.27 -6.60 -1.65
N PRO A 190 18.14 -5.60 -1.92
CA PRO A 190 19.47 -5.88 -2.45
C PRO A 190 20.27 -6.89 -1.63
N HIS A 191 21.04 -7.74 -2.30
CA HIS A 191 21.77 -8.83 -1.67
C HIS A 191 22.73 -8.32 -0.58
N TRP A 192 23.42 -7.21 -0.82
CA TRP A 192 24.33 -6.60 0.14
C TRP A 192 23.62 -6.12 1.43
N VAL A 193 22.34 -5.75 1.35
CA VAL A 193 21.51 -5.40 2.52
C VAL A 193 21.15 -6.66 3.29
N THR A 194 20.75 -7.73 2.59
CA THR A 194 20.43 -9.02 3.20
C THR A 194 21.65 -9.61 3.93
N GLU A 195 22.86 -9.47 3.38
CA GLU A 195 24.10 -9.86 4.04
C GLU A 195 24.34 -9.11 5.36
N ILE A 196 24.10 -7.79 5.36
CA ILE A 196 24.17 -6.99 6.60
C ILE A 196 23.13 -7.48 7.60
N GLY A 197 21.91 -7.74 7.14
CA GLY A 197 20.81 -8.25 7.95
C GLY A 197 21.10 -9.59 8.64
N ARG A 198 21.93 -10.46 8.04
CA ARG A 198 22.40 -11.70 8.70
C ARG A 198 23.27 -11.42 9.93
N SER A 199 24.11 -10.38 9.87
CA SER A 199 25.01 -9.99 10.96
C SER A 199 24.37 -9.03 11.98
N ASN A 200 23.40 -8.24 11.52
CA ASN A 200 22.70 -7.21 12.27
C ASN A 200 21.20 -7.29 11.93
N PRO A 201 20.46 -8.25 12.52
CA PRO A 201 19.04 -8.46 12.20
C PRO A 201 18.15 -7.31 12.63
N ASP A 202 18.63 -6.41 13.50
CA ASP A 202 17.90 -5.23 13.95
C ASP A 202 17.80 -4.12 12.90
N ILE A 203 18.37 -4.30 11.69
CA ILE A 203 18.05 -3.38 10.56
C ILE A 203 16.62 -3.57 10.05
N TYR A 204 15.94 -4.63 10.48
CA TYR A 204 14.59 -4.99 10.07
C TYR A 204 13.59 -4.77 11.20
N PHE A 205 12.34 -4.47 10.83
CA PHE A 205 11.24 -4.41 11.79
C PHE A 205 11.10 -5.75 12.51
N THR A 206 10.76 -5.67 13.79
CA THR A 206 10.77 -6.84 14.67
C THR A 206 9.52 -6.84 15.54
N ASP A 207 8.85 -7.99 15.59
CA ASP A 207 7.68 -8.20 16.43
C ASP A 207 8.05 -8.62 17.86
N ARG A 208 7.04 -8.82 18.71
CA ARG A 208 7.25 -9.20 20.12
C ARG A 208 7.97 -10.54 20.28
N ALA A 209 7.74 -11.47 19.35
CA ALA A 209 8.36 -12.79 19.36
C ALA A 209 9.81 -12.77 18.84
N GLY A 210 10.32 -11.61 18.38
CA GLY A 210 11.65 -11.45 17.83
C GLY A 210 11.78 -11.88 16.37
N ARG A 211 10.66 -12.13 15.68
CA ARG A 211 10.64 -12.43 14.23
C ARG A 211 10.93 -11.15 13.46
N ARG A 212 11.75 -11.28 12.40
CA ARG A 212 12.25 -10.17 11.60
C ARG A 212 11.46 -10.09 10.30
N ASN A 213 10.85 -8.94 10.03
CA ASN A 213 10.25 -8.68 8.73
C ASN A 213 11.32 -8.10 7.79
N THR A 214 11.74 -8.88 6.81
CA THR A 214 12.81 -8.54 5.86
C THR A 214 12.33 -7.75 4.64
N GLU A 215 11.07 -7.33 4.61
CA GLU A 215 10.46 -6.68 3.45
C GLU A 215 10.98 -5.26 3.25
N CYS A 216 11.29 -4.53 4.32
CA CYS A 216 11.86 -3.18 4.27
C CYS A 216 12.75 -2.92 5.49
N LEU A 217 13.53 -1.84 5.44
CA LEU A 217 14.38 -1.42 6.57
C LEU A 217 13.54 -0.82 7.70
N SER A 218 13.89 -1.12 8.95
CA SER A 218 13.33 -0.46 10.12
C SER A 218 13.70 1.02 10.12
N TRP A 219 12.72 1.88 10.38
CA TRP A 219 12.94 3.33 10.52
C TRP A 219 13.86 3.68 11.70
N GLY A 220 14.10 2.72 12.61
CA GLY A 220 15.09 2.85 13.69
C GLY A 220 16.50 3.12 13.18
N ILE A 221 16.83 2.74 11.94
CA ILE A 221 18.15 2.93 11.34
C ILE A 221 18.25 4.12 10.37
N ASP A 222 17.20 4.94 10.26
CA ASP A 222 17.19 6.14 9.40
C ASP A 222 18.41 7.04 9.61
N LYS A 223 18.88 7.12 10.87
CA LYS A 223 19.99 7.99 11.30
C LYS A 223 21.23 7.21 11.76
N GLU A 224 21.26 5.90 11.56
CA GLU A 224 22.33 5.02 12.06
C GLU A 224 23.18 4.52 10.89
N ARG A 225 24.51 4.70 10.96
CA ARG A 225 25.45 4.35 9.87
C ARG A 225 25.79 2.85 9.84
N VAL A 226 24.77 2.02 9.64
CA VAL A 226 24.87 0.56 9.72
C VAL A 226 24.77 -0.14 8.36
N LEU A 227 24.66 0.63 7.28
CA LEU A 227 24.58 0.14 5.89
C LEU A 227 25.90 0.44 5.15
N GLN A 228 26.99 -0.21 5.59
CA GLN A 228 28.36 0.00 5.09
C GLN A 228 28.80 1.48 5.14
N GLY A 229 28.54 2.13 6.28
CA GLY A 229 28.89 3.53 6.51
C GLY A 229 27.81 4.54 6.13
N ARG A 230 26.74 4.11 5.44
CA ARG A 230 25.56 4.93 5.13
C ARG A 230 24.42 4.70 6.13
N THR A 231 23.54 5.70 6.27
CA THR A 231 22.26 5.55 6.98
C THR A 231 21.14 5.08 6.06
N GLY A 232 20.00 4.65 6.61
CA GLY A 232 18.84 4.26 5.80
C GLY A 232 18.38 5.35 4.83
N VAL A 233 18.26 6.60 5.30
CA VAL A 233 17.80 7.71 4.46
C VAL A 233 18.84 8.15 3.42
N GLU A 234 20.13 8.00 3.69
CA GLU A 234 21.19 8.26 2.70
C GLU A 234 21.13 7.27 1.54
N VAL A 235 20.85 5.99 1.83
CA VAL A 235 20.66 4.95 0.80
C VAL A 235 19.49 5.30 -0.12
N TYR A 236 18.34 5.69 0.44
CA TYR A 236 17.18 6.09 -0.35
C TYR A 236 17.48 7.35 -1.19
N PHE A 237 18.16 8.33 -0.62
CA PHE A 237 18.53 9.55 -1.35
C PHE A 237 19.51 9.29 -2.50
N ASP A 238 20.54 8.48 -2.30
CA ASP A 238 21.47 8.13 -3.38
C ASP A 238 20.77 7.42 -4.53
N TYR A 239 19.82 6.52 -4.23
CA TYR A 239 18.99 5.84 -5.22
C TYR A 239 18.11 6.82 -6.01
N MET A 240 17.36 7.67 -5.31
CA MET A 240 16.51 8.70 -5.93
C MET A 240 17.33 9.66 -6.80
N ARG A 241 18.51 10.08 -6.33
CA ARG A 241 19.43 10.91 -7.12
C ARG A 241 19.93 10.19 -8.36
N SER A 242 20.29 8.90 -8.25
CA SER A 242 20.70 8.12 -9.42
C SER A 242 19.56 8.02 -10.44
N PHE A 243 18.32 7.80 -10.00
CA PHE A 243 17.15 7.79 -10.86
C PHE A 243 16.96 9.14 -11.56
N ARG A 244 16.97 10.23 -10.80
CA ARG A 244 16.82 11.60 -11.34
C ARG A 244 17.82 11.88 -12.45
N VAL A 245 19.10 11.56 -12.23
CA VAL A 245 20.18 11.79 -13.21
C VAL A 245 20.01 10.92 -14.44
N GLU A 246 19.66 9.65 -14.25
CA GLU A 246 19.54 8.69 -15.34
C GLU A 246 18.38 8.98 -16.29
N PHE A 247 17.27 9.50 -15.75
CA PHE A 247 16.04 9.74 -16.49
C PHE A 247 15.72 11.22 -16.69
N ASP A 248 16.74 12.09 -16.66
CA ASP A 248 16.59 13.55 -16.75
C ASP A 248 15.74 14.00 -17.95
N GLU A 249 16.02 13.42 -19.12
CA GLU A 249 15.26 13.70 -20.35
C GLU A 249 13.75 13.42 -20.19
N TYR A 250 13.36 12.42 -19.40
CA TYR A 250 11.95 12.05 -19.21
C TYR A 250 11.21 13.01 -18.27
N PHE A 251 11.94 13.70 -17.39
CA PHE A 251 11.41 14.79 -16.59
C PHE A 251 11.24 16.06 -17.44
N GLU A 252 12.25 16.40 -18.24
CA GLU A 252 12.21 17.57 -19.14
C GLU A 252 11.11 17.43 -20.21
N ASP A 253 10.94 16.23 -20.77
CA ASP A 253 9.86 15.90 -21.70
C ASP A 253 8.47 15.85 -21.02
N GLY A 254 8.43 15.91 -19.68
CA GLY A 254 7.21 15.76 -18.88
C GLY A 254 6.54 14.39 -19.04
N ILE A 255 7.29 13.35 -19.40
CA ILE A 255 6.79 11.97 -19.51
C ILE A 255 6.54 11.39 -18.13
N ILE A 256 7.50 11.57 -17.20
CA ILE A 256 7.30 11.24 -15.79
C ILE A 256 6.39 12.32 -15.19
N SER A 257 5.16 11.93 -14.85
CA SER A 257 4.15 12.84 -14.28
C SER A 257 4.19 12.88 -12.76
N GLU A 258 4.63 11.81 -12.11
CA GLU A 258 4.66 11.71 -10.64
C GLU A 258 5.67 10.66 -10.19
N ILE A 259 6.26 10.88 -9.02
CA ILE A 259 7.10 9.90 -8.33
C ILE A 259 6.46 9.54 -6.99
N GLU A 260 6.05 8.29 -6.84
CA GLU A 260 5.62 7.77 -5.55
C GLU A 260 6.84 7.31 -4.73
N ILE A 261 6.97 7.82 -3.51
CA ILE A 261 8.09 7.51 -2.62
C ILE A 261 7.67 6.37 -1.69
N GLY A 262 8.29 5.20 -1.83
CA GLY A 262 8.04 4.06 -0.94
C GLY A 262 8.56 4.32 0.47
N LEU A 263 7.72 4.18 1.50
CA LEU A 263 8.07 4.51 2.90
C LEU A 263 7.99 3.32 3.87
N GLY A 264 7.75 2.11 3.37
CA GLY A 264 7.62 0.92 4.20
C GLY A 264 7.28 -0.33 3.39
N ALA A 265 6.73 -1.33 4.07
CA ALA A 265 6.22 -2.56 3.46
C ALA A 265 5.13 -2.23 2.41
N CYS A 266 5.12 -2.94 1.29
CA CYS A 266 4.34 -2.61 0.09
C CYS A 266 4.55 -1.19 -0.47
N GLY A 267 5.61 -0.48 -0.07
CA GLY A 267 5.81 0.93 -0.40
C GLY A 267 4.96 1.90 0.44
N GLU A 268 4.12 1.38 1.32
CA GLU A 268 3.16 2.16 2.10
C GLU A 268 3.81 2.79 3.34
N LEU A 269 3.35 3.98 3.73
CA LEU A 269 3.72 4.61 4.99
C LEU A 269 3.01 3.92 6.16
N ARG A 270 3.53 2.76 6.59
CA ARG A 270 3.05 2.00 7.75
C ARG A 270 4.11 1.05 8.29
N TYR A 271 3.87 0.56 9.50
CA TYR A 271 4.58 -0.61 10.00
C TYR A 271 4.08 -1.90 9.32
N PRO A 272 4.92 -2.95 9.23
CA PRO A 272 4.50 -4.26 8.74
C PRO A 272 3.73 -5.05 9.81
N SER A 273 2.58 -4.55 10.24
CA SER A 273 1.83 -5.08 11.40
C SER A 273 0.93 -6.28 11.10
N TYR A 274 0.65 -6.58 9.83
CA TYR A 274 -0.19 -7.69 9.38
C TYR A 274 0.49 -8.63 8.35
N PRO A 275 1.73 -9.10 8.58
CA PRO A 275 2.45 -9.89 7.58
C PRO A 275 1.91 -11.33 7.51
N ALA A 276 1.38 -11.71 6.34
CA ALA A 276 0.90 -13.08 6.09
C ALA A 276 2.01 -14.12 6.32
N LYS A 277 3.27 -13.77 5.97
CA LYS A 277 4.49 -14.58 6.23
C LYS A 277 4.68 -14.96 7.71
N HIS A 278 4.17 -14.17 8.65
CA HIS A 278 4.25 -14.48 10.10
C HIS A 278 2.95 -15.05 10.67
N GLY A 279 2.02 -15.47 9.82
CA GLY A 279 0.78 -16.14 10.20
C GLY A 279 -0.36 -15.21 10.58
N TRP A 280 -0.26 -13.90 10.31
CA TRP A 280 -1.41 -13.01 10.38
C TRP A 280 -2.46 -13.45 9.35
N LYS A 281 -3.73 -13.35 9.74
CA LYS A 281 -4.90 -13.61 8.90
C LYS A 281 -5.93 -12.53 9.15
N TYR A 282 -6.59 -12.09 8.08
CA TYR A 282 -7.72 -11.18 8.20
C TYR A 282 -8.85 -11.82 9.04
N PRO A 283 -9.51 -11.09 9.95
CA PRO A 283 -9.31 -9.67 10.29
C PRO A 283 -8.44 -9.43 11.53
N GLY A 284 -7.39 -10.20 11.84
CA GLY A 284 -6.60 -10.01 13.08
C GLY A 284 -6.09 -8.59 13.34
N ILE A 285 -5.98 -8.18 14.61
CA ILE A 285 -5.53 -6.82 15.00
C ILE A 285 -4.10 -6.45 14.60
N GLY A 286 -3.27 -7.42 14.22
CA GLY A 286 -1.85 -7.19 13.94
C GLY A 286 -0.97 -7.16 15.21
N GLU A 287 0.30 -6.79 15.07
CA GLU A 287 1.20 -6.57 16.22
C GLU A 287 2.09 -5.34 16.02
N PHE A 288 2.43 -4.65 17.12
CA PHE A 288 3.43 -3.58 17.10
C PHE A 288 4.80 -4.12 16.64
N GLN A 289 5.46 -3.38 15.74
CA GLN A 289 6.69 -3.81 15.04
C GLN A 289 7.96 -3.07 15.52
N CYS A 290 8.01 -2.71 16.80
CA CYS A 290 9.05 -1.83 17.35
C CYS A 290 10.10 -2.52 18.22
N TYR A 291 10.27 -3.84 18.10
CA TYR A 291 11.13 -4.62 19.00
C TYR A 291 12.59 -4.73 18.55
N ASP A 292 12.97 -4.08 17.44
CA ASP A 292 14.38 -3.98 17.06
C ASP A 292 15.15 -3.08 18.03
N ARG A 293 16.46 -3.31 18.15
CA ARG A 293 17.28 -2.59 19.14
C ARG A 293 17.27 -1.07 18.97
N TYR A 294 17.07 -0.55 17.77
CA TYR A 294 17.15 0.88 17.49
C TYR A 294 15.84 1.58 17.87
N LEU A 295 14.69 1.00 17.52
CA LEU A 295 13.39 1.50 17.97
C LEU A 295 13.22 1.34 19.48
N GLN A 296 13.69 0.25 20.09
CA GLN A 296 13.70 0.11 21.55
C GLN A 296 14.57 1.18 22.25
N LYS A 297 15.71 1.55 21.64
CA LYS A 297 16.55 2.66 22.13
C LYS A 297 15.85 4.02 21.97
N SER A 298 15.12 4.22 20.87
CA SER A 298 14.29 5.42 20.64
C SER A 298 13.18 5.54 21.68
N LEU A 299 12.43 4.47 21.93
CA LEU A 299 11.38 4.41 22.95
C LEU A 299 11.91 4.71 24.35
N ARG A 300 13.06 4.12 24.72
CA ARG A 300 13.70 4.38 26.01
C ARG A 300 14.05 5.85 26.20
N ARG A 301 14.62 6.49 25.18
CA ARG A 301 14.92 7.94 25.20
C ARG A 301 13.64 8.78 25.34
N ALA A 302 12.57 8.41 24.64
CA ALA A 302 11.29 9.11 24.75
C ALA A 302 10.68 8.99 26.16
N ALA A 303 10.78 7.81 26.79
CA ALA A 303 10.30 7.57 28.14
C ALA A 303 11.13 8.32 29.19
N GLU A 304 12.46 8.34 29.05
CA GLU A 304 13.38 9.13 29.87
C GLU A 304 13.09 10.63 29.77
N ALA A 305 12.87 11.15 28.56
CA ALA A 305 12.55 12.56 28.34
C ALA A 305 11.23 13.00 29.00
N ARG A 306 10.27 12.08 29.18
CA ARG A 306 9.04 12.34 29.94
C ARG A 306 9.16 12.09 31.44
N GLY A 307 10.32 11.63 31.93
CA GLY A 307 10.52 11.30 33.34
C GLY A 307 9.85 9.99 33.79
N HIS A 308 9.43 9.14 32.85
CA HIS A 308 8.71 7.89 33.12
C HIS A 308 9.45 6.68 32.54
N THR A 309 10.63 6.38 33.08
CA THR A 309 11.50 5.27 32.59
C THR A 309 10.80 3.90 32.57
N ILE A 310 9.82 3.68 33.44
CA ILE A 310 8.99 2.46 33.43
C ILE A 310 8.17 2.29 32.14
N TRP A 311 7.93 3.36 31.38
CA TRP A 311 7.22 3.32 30.09
C TRP A 311 8.12 2.97 28.90
N ALA A 312 9.42 2.72 29.12
CA ALA A 312 10.38 2.34 28.09
C ALA A 312 10.20 0.90 27.58
N ARG A 313 8.97 0.50 27.23
CA ARG A 313 8.60 -0.82 26.73
C ARG A 313 7.35 -0.74 25.86
N ALA A 314 7.16 -1.73 25.01
CA ALA A 314 5.91 -1.92 24.27
C ALA A 314 4.83 -2.54 25.19
N PRO A 315 3.52 -2.41 24.86
CA PRO A 315 2.45 -2.91 25.70
C PRO A 315 2.44 -4.45 25.82
N ASP A 316 2.42 -4.94 27.06
CA ASP A 316 2.44 -6.38 27.35
C ASP A 316 1.09 -7.07 27.08
N SER A 317 -0.01 -6.29 27.14
CA SER A 317 -1.41 -6.72 27.04
C SER A 317 -2.02 -6.54 25.64
N ALA A 318 -1.19 -6.31 24.61
CA ALA A 318 -1.63 -6.06 23.22
C ALA A 318 -2.08 -7.31 22.44
N GLY A 319 -2.03 -8.51 23.04
CA GLY A 319 -2.36 -9.75 22.33
C GLY A 319 -1.30 -10.17 21.31
N HIS A 320 -1.74 -10.80 20.22
CA HIS A 320 -0.93 -11.30 19.11
C HIS A 320 -1.62 -11.01 17.77
N TYR A 321 -0.96 -11.31 16.64
CA TYR A 321 -1.43 -10.95 15.28
C TYR A 321 -2.93 -11.19 15.02
N ASN A 322 -3.43 -12.37 15.41
CA ASN A 322 -4.82 -12.80 15.18
C ASN A 322 -5.75 -12.62 16.40
N SER A 323 -5.39 -11.81 17.40
CA SER A 323 -6.31 -11.50 18.50
C SER A 323 -7.46 -10.62 18.01
N GLU A 324 -8.58 -10.64 18.73
CA GLU A 324 -9.66 -9.66 18.61
C GLU A 324 -9.46 -8.54 19.64
N PRO A 325 -9.83 -7.28 19.36
CA PRO A 325 -9.56 -6.15 20.26
C PRO A 325 -10.12 -6.35 21.68
N ASN A 326 -11.37 -6.81 21.78
CA ASN A 326 -12.11 -7.10 23.02
C ASN A 326 -11.50 -8.20 23.89
N LEU A 327 -10.63 -9.05 23.33
CA LEU A 327 -9.93 -10.12 24.04
C LEU A 327 -8.53 -9.71 24.54
N THR A 328 -8.14 -8.45 24.33
CA THR A 328 -6.85 -7.90 24.78
C THR A 328 -7.06 -6.87 25.87
N GLY A 329 -6.16 -6.81 26.85
CA GLY A 329 -6.21 -5.76 27.87
C GLY A 329 -5.85 -4.37 27.33
N PHE A 330 -5.09 -4.31 26.23
CA PHE A 330 -4.69 -3.04 25.63
C PHE A 330 -5.78 -2.43 24.75
N PHE A 331 -6.42 -3.20 23.86
CA PHE A 331 -7.32 -2.68 22.82
C PHE A 331 -8.82 -2.84 23.13
N SER A 332 -9.20 -3.49 24.23
CA SER A 332 -10.61 -3.58 24.63
C SER A 332 -11.19 -2.20 24.93
N ASP A 333 -12.52 -2.07 24.94
CA ASP A 333 -13.18 -0.85 25.42
C ASP A 333 -12.73 -0.51 26.85
N GLY A 334 -12.31 0.74 27.05
CA GLY A 334 -11.69 1.20 28.31
C GLY A 334 -10.30 0.61 28.61
N GLY A 335 -9.67 -0.05 27.64
CA GLY A 335 -8.35 -0.69 27.76
C GLY A 335 -7.19 0.30 27.83
N ASP A 336 -5.98 -0.25 27.98
CA ASP A 336 -4.77 0.54 28.24
C ASP A 336 -4.40 1.51 27.11
N TYR A 337 -4.92 1.34 25.89
CA TYR A 337 -4.66 2.26 24.75
C TYR A 337 -4.99 3.73 25.07
N ASP A 338 -6.01 3.96 25.91
CA ASP A 338 -6.48 5.30 26.30
C ASP A 338 -5.91 5.77 27.67
N SER A 339 -5.08 4.94 28.31
CA SER A 339 -4.36 5.28 29.54
C SER A 339 -3.22 6.28 29.31
N TYR A 340 -2.66 6.87 30.37
CA TYR A 340 -1.47 7.73 30.24
C TYR A 340 -0.29 7.04 29.55
N TYR A 341 -0.09 5.75 29.85
CA TYR A 341 0.96 4.95 29.20
C TYR A 341 0.62 4.66 27.74
N GLY A 342 -0.62 4.24 27.45
CA GLY A 342 -1.07 3.94 26.08
C GLY A 342 -0.97 5.15 25.17
N ARG A 343 -1.47 6.31 25.61
CA ARG A 343 -1.33 7.57 24.86
C ARG A 343 0.13 7.96 24.64
N PHE A 344 1.01 7.75 25.63
CA PHE A 344 2.43 7.96 25.45
C PHE A 344 3.02 7.05 24.37
N PHE A 345 2.77 5.74 24.48
CA PHE A 345 3.34 4.75 23.58
C PHE A 345 2.83 4.93 22.15
N LEU A 346 1.52 5.10 21.96
CA LEU A 346 0.91 5.30 20.64
C LEU A 346 1.33 6.62 20.00
N ASN A 347 1.49 7.69 20.79
CA ASN A 347 2.03 8.95 20.29
C ASN A 347 3.49 8.77 19.85
N TRP A 348 4.33 8.07 20.61
CA TRP A 348 5.70 7.79 20.18
C TRP A 348 5.73 6.92 18.91
N TYR A 349 4.95 5.84 18.87
CA TYR A 349 4.96 4.89 17.77
C TYR A 349 4.49 5.51 16.44
N SER A 350 3.42 6.33 16.48
CA SER A 350 2.94 7.11 15.33
C SER A 350 3.87 8.28 14.99
N GLN A 351 4.49 8.93 15.97
CA GLN A 351 5.46 10.00 15.70
C GLN A 351 6.69 9.46 14.96
N VAL A 352 7.16 8.25 15.25
CA VAL A 352 8.28 7.63 14.50
C VAL A 352 7.94 7.46 13.01
N LEU A 353 6.69 7.10 12.69
CA LEU A 353 6.18 7.01 11.32
C LEU A 353 6.19 8.37 10.62
N VAL A 354 5.63 9.40 11.26
CA VAL A 354 5.60 10.77 10.72
C VAL A 354 7.01 11.33 10.53
N ASP A 355 7.88 11.10 11.50
CA ASP A 355 9.29 11.49 11.48
C ASP A 355 10.08 10.81 10.35
N HIS A 356 9.75 9.56 10.04
CA HIS A 356 10.33 8.83 8.92
C HIS A 356 9.94 9.48 7.59
N ALA A 357 8.64 9.70 7.38
CA ALA A 357 8.13 10.40 6.20
C ALA A 357 8.77 11.78 6.04
N ASP A 358 8.88 12.56 7.13
CA ASP A 358 9.49 13.89 7.08
C ASP A 358 10.93 13.86 6.56
N ARG A 359 11.75 12.91 7.02
CA ARG A 359 13.15 12.79 6.61
C ARG A 359 13.30 12.35 5.16
N VAL A 360 12.55 11.33 4.76
CA VAL A 360 12.67 10.77 3.41
C VAL A 360 12.12 11.75 2.37
N LEU A 361 10.96 12.39 2.64
CA LEU A 361 10.36 13.36 1.73
C LEU A 361 11.18 14.64 1.59
N MET A 362 11.84 15.10 2.66
CA MET A 362 12.82 16.18 2.56
C MET A 362 13.91 15.85 1.53
N LEU A 363 14.44 14.63 1.56
CA LEU A 363 15.48 14.20 0.62
C LEU A 363 14.93 13.93 -0.78
N ALA A 364 13.72 13.37 -0.89
CA ALA A 364 13.03 13.19 -2.16
C ALA A 364 12.81 14.55 -2.86
N ARG A 365 12.44 15.59 -2.10
CA ARG A 365 12.28 16.94 -2.64
C ARG A 365 13.56 17.57 -3.14
N LEU A 366 14.70 17.24 -2.52
CA LEU A 366 16.00 17.65 -3.05
C LEU A 366 16.38 16.87 -4.31
N ALA A 367 16.00 15.59 -4.42
CA ALA A 367 16.29 14.77 -5.59
C ALA A 367 15.39 15.11 -6.79
N PHE A 368 14.13 15.50 -6.54
CA PHE A 368 13.08 15.66 -7.54
C PHE A 368 12.50 17.07 -7.53
N GLU A 369 13.37 18.08 -7.43
CA GLU A 369 12.96 19.48 -7.45
C GLU A 369 12.11 19.78 -8.70
N GLY A 370 10.92 20.35 -8.49
CA GLY A 370 9.98 20.70 -9.55
C GLY A 370 9.10 19.57 -10.07
N SER A 371 9.25 18.33 -9.59
CA SER A 371 8.38 17.19 -9.96
C SER A 371 7.34 16.91 -8.89
N ASP A 372 6.19 16.35 -9.27
CA ASP A 372 5.19 15.89 -8.29
C ASP A 372 5.66 14.62 -7.60
N ILE A 373 5.46 14.54 -6.28
CA ILE A 373 5.72 13.33 -5.51
C ILE A 373 4.48 12.95 -4.71
N ALA A 374 4.30 11.64 -4.53
CA ALA A 374 3.19 11.07 -3.77
C ALA A 374 3.69 10.12 -2.70
N VAL A 375 2.83 9.87 -1.70
CA VAL A 375 3.03 8.87 -0.67
C VAL A 375 1.80 8.01 -0.55
N LYS A 376 2.00 6.70 -0.59
CA LYS A 376 0.93 5.72 -0.40
C LYS A 376 0.63 5.51 1.09
N VAL A 377 -0.64 5.64 1.45
CA VAL A 377 -1.17 5.34 2.80
C VAL A 377 -2.15 4.18 2.70
N SER A 378 -1.95 3.16 3.51
CA SER A 378 -2.72 1.91 3.47
C SER A 378 -4.13 2.06 4.06
N GLY A 379 -5.14 1.48 3.41
CA GLY A 379 -6.52 1.41 3.92
C GLY A 379 -6.75 0.28 4.93
N VAL A 380 -6.40 0.50 6.20
CA VAL A 380 -6.61 -0.47 7.29
C VAL A 380 -8.02 -0.33 7.86
N HIS A 381 -8.98 -0.97 7.19
CA HIS A 381 -10.42 -0.75 7.42
C HIS A 381 -11.08 -1.69 8.44
N TRP A 382 -10.41 -2.78 8.83
CA TRP A 382 -10.93 -3.72 9.83
C TRP A 382 -10.70 -3.19 11.26
N TRP A 383 -11.60 -3.52 12.17
CA TRP A 383 -11.76 -2.95 13.51
C TRP A 383 -12.02 -1.44 13.58
N TYR A 384 -12.26 -0.77 12.46
CA TYR A 384 -12.56 0.66 12.40
C TYR A 384 -13.81 1.04 13.22
N LYS A 385 -14.79 0.14 13.36
CA LYS A 385 -15.99 0.39 14.19
C LYS A 385 -15.80 0.10 15.68
N THR A 386 -14.59 -0.22 16.14
CA THR A 386 -14.25 -0.40 17.57
C THR A 386 -13.68 0.89 18.14
N ALA A 387 -13.80 1.17 19.44
CA ALA A 387 -13.28 2.42 20.00
C ALA A 387 -11.75 2.57 19.87
N SER A 388 -11.02 1.45 19.91
CA SER A 388 -9.57 1.46 19.84
C SER A 388 -9.00 1.52 18.42
N HIS A 389 -9.77 1.13 17.39
CA HIS A 389 -9.25 1.03 16.02
C HIS A 389 -7.96 0.18 15.94
N ALA A 390 -7.97 -0.99 16.60
CA ALA A 390 -6.74 -1.72 16.96
C ALA A 390 -5.77 -1.98 15.80
N ALA A 391 -6.26 -2.31 14.60
CA ALA A 391 -5.40 -2.55 13.44
C ALA A 391 -4.72 -1.28 12.91
N GLU A 392 -5.43 -0.14 12.94
CA GLU A 392 -4.83 1.15 12.61
C GLU A 392 -3.71 1.49 13.61
N LEU A 393 -3.95 1.27 14.90
CA LEU A 393 -2.95 1.51 15.94
C LEU A 393 -1.69 0.67 15.76
N THR A 394 -1.81 -0.63 15.44
CA THR A 394 -0.63 -1.49 15.21
C THR A 394 0.09 -1.15 13.92
N ALA A 395 -0.63 -0.69 12.88
CA ALA A 395 -0.07 -0.19 11.62
C ALA A 395 0.65 1.16 11.77
N GLY A 396 0.42 1.88 12.86
CA GLY A 396 1.07 3.15 13.20
C GLY A 396 0.18 4.38 13.07
N PHE A 397 -1.07 4.21 12.63
CA PHE A 397 -2.06 5.28 12.57
C PHE A 397 -2.71 5.41 13.95
N TYR A 398 -2.33 6.44 14.70
CA TYR A 398 -2.89 6.65 16.03
C TYR A 398 -4.30 7.27 15.93
N ASN A 399 -5.27 6.48 15.46
CA ASN A 399 -6.62 6.90 15.06
C ASN A 399 -7.73 6.26 15.92
N PRO A 400 -7.71 6.32 17.27
CA PRO A 400 -8.86 5.87 18.05
C PRO A 400 -10.08 6.74 17.76
N CYS A 401 -11.28 6.29 18.12
CA CYS A 401 -12.54 6.95 17.75
C CYS A 401 -12.68 8.43 18.21
N ASN A 402 -11.84 8.89 19.13
CA ASN A 402 -11.80 10.25 19.67
C ASN A 402 -10.64 11.11 19.14
N ARG A 403 -9.88 10.65 18.14
CA ARG A 403 -8.73 11.37 17.57
C ARG A 403 -8.55 11.03 16.10
N ASP A 404 -8.41 12.06 15.26
CA ASP A 404 -7.98 11.88 13.87
C ASP A 404 -6.47 11.58 13.81
N GLY A 405 -6.13 10.35 13.44
CA GLY A 405 -4.76 9.89 13.25
C GLY A 405 -4.11 10.32 11.93
N TYR A 406 -4.92 10.64 10.90
CA TYR A 406 -4.45 10.95 9.55
C TYR A 406 -4.07 12.42 9.38
N ALA A 407 -4.62 13.32 10.20
CA ALA A 407 -4.27 14.74 10.19
C ALA A 407 -2.75 15.01 10.30
N SER A 408 -2.04 14.23 11.14
CA SER A 408 -0.57 14.37 11.29
C SER A 408 0.21 13.92 10.06
N ILE A 409 -0.31 12.91 9.33
CA ILE A 409 0.24 12.44 8.06
C ILE A 409 0.00 13.52 7.00
N ALA A 410 -1.24 14.01 6.87
CA ALA A 410 -1.57 15.08 5.94
C ALA A 410 -0.70 16.34 6.16
N ALA A 411 -0.42 16.70 7.41
CA ALA A 411 0.46 17.82 7.75
C ALA A 411 1.91 17.63 7.27
N VAL A 412 2.50 16.43 7.45
CA VAL A 412 3.87 16.18 6.95
C VAL A 412 3.92 16.08 5.43
N LEU A 413 2.89 15.53 4.78
CA LEU A 413 2.81 15.53 3.32
C LEU A 413 2.70 16.96 2.79
N LYS A 414 1.85 17.80 3.39
CA LYS A 414 1.73 19.23 3.05
C LYS A 414 3.05 19.97 3.18
N LYS A 415 3.79 19.73 4.27
CA LYS A 415 5.11 20.35 4.49
C LYS A 415 6.06 20.14 3.31
N HIS A 416 5.96 18.98 2.66
CA HIS A 416 6.77 18.63 1.49
C HIS A 416 6.00 18.72 0.18
N GLY A 417 4.81 19.32 0.15
CA GLY A 417 3.97 19.40 -1.06
C GLY A 417 3.67 18.05 -1.71
N ALA A 418 3.68 16.95 -0.96
CA ALA A 418 3.42 15.61 -1.48
C ALA A 418 1.91 15.35 -1.57
N ALA A 419 1.49 14.64 -2.62
CA ALA A 419 0.14 14.10 -2.71
C ALA A 419 -0.02 12.87 -1.80
N LEU A 420 -1.25 12.64 -1.34
CA LEU A 420 -1.62 11.40 -0.67
C LEU A 420 -2.19 10.43 -1.72
N ASN A 421 -1.62 9.23 -1.83
CA ASN A 421 -2.22 8.14 -2.61
C ASN A 421 -2.88 7.16 -1.64
N PHE A 422 -4.19 6.94 -1.79
CA PHE A 422 -4.96 6.08 -0.89
C PHE A 422 -5.54 4.87 -1.60
N THR A 423 -5.53 3.72 -0.93
CA THR A 423 -6.16 2.48 -1.43
C THR A 423 -7.61 2.35 -0.97
N CYS A 424 -8.32 1.29 -1.38
CA CYS A 424 -9.62 0.84 -0.86
C CYS A 424 -10.85 1.65 -1.31
N VAL A 425 -10.72 2.52 -2.32
CA VAL A 425 -11.86 3.32 -2.82
C VAL A 425 -12.92 2.50 -3.56
N GLU A 426 -12.64 1.24 -3.90
CA GLU A 426 -13.59 0.31 -4.51
C GLU A 426 -14.43 -0.47 -3.49
N LEU A 427 -13.99 -0.54 -2.23
CA LEU A 427 -14.59 -1.39 -1.22
C LEU A 427 -15.91 -0.82 -0.68
N ARG A 428 -16.84 -1.71 -0.36
CA ARG A 428 -18.15 -1.39 0.23
C ARG A 428 -18.26 -1.99 1.62
N THR A 429 -18.82 -1.21 2.55
CA THR A 429 -18.98 -1.66 3.94
C THR A 429 -19.99 -2.81 4.04
N MET A 430 -21.02 -2.80 3.20
CA MET A 430 -22.03 -3.87 3.15
C MET A 430 -21.41 -5.21 2.75
N ASP A 431 -20.60 -5.25 1.69
CA ASP A 431 -19.94 -6.48 1.24
C ASP A 431 -19.04 -7.06 2.33
N GLN A 432 -18.32 -6.20 3.07
CA GLN A 432 -17.52 -6.65 4.21
C GLN A 432 -18.38 -7.19 5.36
N HIS A 433 -19.55 -6.59 5.61
CA HIS A 433 -20.47 -7.07 6.65
C HIS A 433 -21.13 -8.41 6.30
N GLU A 434 -21.37 -8.67 5.01
CA GLU A 434 -21.90 -9.94 4.54
C GLU A 434 -20.88 -11.08 4.63
N VAL A 435 -19.61 -10.80 4.30
CA VAL A 435 -18.54 -11.82 4.24
C VAL A 435 -17.84 -12.00 5.59
N PHE A 436 -17.56 -10.91 6.33
CA PHE A 436 -16.81 -10.89 7.59
C PHE A 436 -17.44 -9.93 8.62
N PRO A 437 -18.67 -10.19 9.11
CA PRO A 437 -19.33 -9.32 10.09
C PRO A 437 -18.51 -9.10 11.37
N GLU A 438 -17.70 -10.09 11.76
CA GLU A 438 -16.80 -10.05 12.92
C GLU A 438 -15.62 -9.09 12.75
N ALA A 439 -15.32 -8.63 11.53
CA ALA A 439 -14.20 -7.73 11.29
C ALA A 439 -14.47 -6.29 11.77
N PHE A 440 -15.72 -5.93 12.09
CA PHE A 440 -16.12 -4.56 12.42
C PHE A 440 -15.54 -3.52 11.43
N ALA A 441 -15.54 -3.90 10.16
CA ALA A 441 -14.92 -3.13 9.09
C ALA A 441 -15.79 -1.93 8.68
N ASP A 442 -15.12 -0.85 8.25
CA ASP A 442 -15.77 0.33 7.65
C ASP A 442 -14.88 0.99 6.60
N PRO A 443 -14.67 0.36 5.43
CA PRO A 443 -13.85 0.95 4.38
C PRO A 443 -14.41 2.28 3.87
N GLU A 444 -15.73 2.48 3.84
CA GLU A 444 -16.32 3.74 3.37
C GLU A 444 -16.12 4.88 4.39
N GLY A 445 -16.32 4.59 5.68
CA GLY A 445 -16.00 5.54 6.74
C GLY A 445 -14.52 5.93 6.76
N LEU A 446 -13.63 4.96 6.54
CA LEU A 446 -12.19 5.19 6.46
C LEU A 446 -11.82 6.05 5.24
N VAL A 447 -12.31 5.71 4.04
CA VAL A 447 -12.08 6.51 2.82
C VAL A 447 -12.56 7.93 3.04
N TRP A 448 -13.77 8.11 3.60
CA TRP A 448 -14.29 9.44 3.91
C TRP A 448 -13.36 10.21 4.86
N GLN A 449 -12.88 9.59 5.94
CA GLN A 449 -11.99 10.25 6.89
C GLN A 449 -10.68 10.69 6.22
N VAL A 450 -10.01 9.78 5.51
CA VAL A 450 -8.67 10.04 4.96
C VAL A 450 -8.71 11.08 3.84
N LEU A 451 -9.67 10.98 2.91
CA LEU A 451 -9.80 11.95 1.82
C LEU A 451 -10.08 13.35 2.37
N ASN A 452 -10.98 13.48 3.35
CA ASN A 452 -11.29 14.78 3.95
C ASN A 452 -10.13 15.34 4.77
N ALA A 453 -9.41 14.52 5.55
CA ALA A 453 -8.21 14.97 6.27
C ALA A 453 -7.14 15.53 5.32
N ALA A 454 -6.94 14.88 4.17
CA ALA A 454 -6.01 15.33 3.14
C ALA A 454 -6.48 16.63 2.47
N TRP A 455 -7.73 16.67 2.02
CA TRP A 455 -8.29 17.83 1.36
C TRP A 455 -8.41 19.07 2.27
N ASP A 456 -8.79 18.91 3.54
CA ASP A 456 -8.84 20.00 4.52
C ASP A 456 -7.45 20.52 4.86
N ALA A 457 -6.43 19.65 4.78
CA ALA A 457 -5.03 20.08 4.82
C ALA A 457 -4.60 20.78 3.52
N GLY A 458 -5.37 20.68 2.43
CA GLY A 458 -5.06 21.26 1.13
C GLY A 458 -3.97 20.50 0.37
N ILE A 459 -3.89 19.18 0.55
CA ILE A 459 -2.99 18.32 -0.24
C ILE A 459 -3.79 17.60 -1.35
N PRO A 460 -3.18 17.38 -2.53
CA PRO A 460 -3.80 16.58 -3.58
C PRO A 460 -3.98 15.13 -3.13
N VAL A 461 -5.00 14.47 -3.67
CA VAL A 461 -5.27 13.06 -3.36
C VAL A 461 -5.38 12.25 -4.65
N ALA A 462 -4.56 11.23 -4.78
CA ALA A 462 -4.66 10.18 -5.79
C ALA A 462 -5.20 8.90 -5.15
N SER A 463 -5.59 7.92 -5.95
CA SER A 463 -6.10 6.66 -5.41
C SER A 463 -5.88 5.44 -6.30
N GLU A 464 -5.93 4.28 -5.66
CA GLU A 464 -5.82 2.95 -6.25
C GLU A 464 -6.92 2.02 -5.72
N ASN A 465 -7.38 1.07 -6.52
CA ASN A 465 -8.19 -0.04 -6.00
C ASN A 465 -7.31 -1.00 -5.20
N ALA A 466 -7.76 -1.46 -4.03
CA ALA A 466 -7.01 -2.40 -3.21
C ALA A 466 -7.10 -3.85 -3.75
N LEU A 467 -8.26 -4.23 -4.28
CA LEU A 467 -8.53 -5.55 -4.86
C LEU A 467 -8.88 -5.44 -6.36
N PRO A 468 -8.58 -6.47 -7.18
CA PRO A 468 -8.97 -6.46 -8.58
C PRO A 468 -10.48 -6.29 -8.76
N CYS A 469 -10.88 -5.31 -9.57
CA CYS A 469 -12.27 -5.01 -9.88
C CYS A 469 -12.45 -4.96 -11.40
N TYR A 470 -13.48 -5.64 -11.91
CA TYR A 470 -13.75 -5.72 -13.36
C TYR A 470 -15.20 -5.39 -13.70
N ASP A 471 -16.07 -5.32 -12.69
CA ASP A 471 -17.49 -5.14 -12.85
C ASP A 471 -17.89 -3.66 -12.73
N ARG A 472 -19.07 -3.40 -13.27
CA ARG A 472 -19.67 -2.07 -13.34
C ARG A 472 -19.94 -1.45 -11.98
N ASP A 473 -20.33 -2.25 -10.99
CA ASP A 473 -20.73 -1.77 -9.67
C ASP A 473 -19.50 -1.32 -8.87
N GLY A 474 -18.37 -2.03 -8.98
CA GLY A 474 -17.10 -1.60 -8.41
C GLY A 474 -16.50 -0.36 -9.10
N PHE A 475 -16.53 -0.28 -10.43
CA PHE A 475 -16.12 0.94 -11.14
C PHE A 475 -16.97 2.17 -10.80
N ASN A 476 -18.28 1.99 -10.63
CA ASN A 476 -19.16 3.07 -10.18
C ASN A 476 -18.81 3.54 -8.77
N LYS A 477 -18.44 2.62 -7.87
CA LYS A 477 -18.01 2.97 -6.52
C LYS A 477 -16.73 3.81 -6.52
N ILE A 478 -15.77 3.42 -7.36
CA ILE A 478 -14.54 4.20 -7.57
C ILE A 478 -14.88 5.60 -8.09
N LEU A 479 -15.78 5.72 -9.09
CA LEU A 479 -16.20 7.01 -9.66
C LEU A 479 -16.85 7.94 -8.62
N GLU A 480 -17.68 7.39 -7.72
CA GLU A 480 -18.31 8.15 -6.64
C GLU A 480 -17.29 8.76 -5.67
N ASN A 481 -16.29 7.96 -5.28
CA ASN A 481 -15.20 8.42 -4.42
C ASN A 481 -14.23 9.35 -5.17
N ALA A 482 -14.02 9.11 -6.46
CA ALA A 482 -13.15 9.92 -7.30
C ALA A 482 -13.69 11.33 -7.55
N LYS A 483 -15.03 11.44 -7.63
CA LYS A 483 -15.76 12.67 -7.95
C LYS A 483 -16.96 12.82 -7.02
N PRO A 484 -16.75 13.14 -5.73
CA PRO A 484 -17.83 13.26 -4.77
C PRO A 484 -18.96 14.17 -5.28
N LEU A 485 -20.20 13.72 -5.10
CA LEU A 485 -21.37 14.48 -5.54
C LEU A 485 -21.60 15.68 -4.60
N ASN A 486 -21.80 16.87 -5.16
CA ASN A 486 -22.09 18.10 -4.42
C ASN A 486 -21.03 18.48 -3.38
N ASP A 487 -19.76 18.12 -3.60
CA ASP A 487 -18.69 18.67 -2.78
C ASP A 487 -18.66 20.21 -2.92
N PRO A 488 -18.75 20.97 -1.82
CA PRO A 488 -18.89 22.43 -1.86
C PRO A 488 -17.67 23.13 -2.43
N ASP A 489 -16.49 22.50 -2.37
CA ASP A 489 -15.23 23.04 -2.86
C ASP A 489 -14.83 22.41 -4.21
N GLY A 490 -15.70 21.57 -4.80
CA GLY A 490 -15.47 20.90 -6.07
C GLY A 490 -14.33 19.88 -6.04
N ARG A 491 -14.04 19.31 -4.86
CA ARG A 491 -12.93 18.38 -4.67
C ARG A 491 -13.13 17.10 -5.46
N HIS A 492 -12.03 16.59 -6.01
CA HIS A 492 -11.95 15.34 -6.77
C HIS A 492 -10.51 14.81 -6.69
N LEU A 493 -10.32 13.56 -7.08
CA LEU A 493 -8.98 12.98 -7.12
C LEU A 493 -8.12 13.66 -8.19
N LEU A 494 -6.82 13.80 -7.90
CA LEU A 494 -5.78 14.24 -8.83
C LEU A 494 -5.58 13.22 -9.96
N GLY A 495 -5.74 11.93 -9.65
CA GLY A 495 -5.58 10.82 -10.58
C GLY A 495 -6.00 9.51 -9.94
N PHE A 496 -6.24 8.50 -10.78
CA PHE A 496 -6.57 7.15 -10.33
C PHE A 496 -5.70 6.13 -11.04
N THR A 497 -5.17 5.17 -10.29
CA THR A 497 -4.32 4.10 -10.82
C THR A 497 -4.99 2.73 -10.63
N TYR A 498 -5.28 2.07 -11.75
CA TYR A 498 -5.91 0.76 -11.74
C TYR A 498 -4.89 -0.36 -11.47
N LEU A 499 -5.16 -1.15 -10.43
CA LEU A 499 -4.42 -2.36 -10.05
C LEU A 499 -5.17 -3.60 -10.57
N ARG A 500 -4.69 -4.30 -11.60
CA ARG A 500 -3.43 -4.14 -12.35
C ARG A 500 -3.65 -4.57 -13.81
N LEU A 501 -2.72 -4.19 -14.70
CA LEU A 501 -2.61 -4.81 -16.02
C LEU A 501 -2.47 -6.34 -15.91
N THR A 502 -3.50 -7.06 -16.34
CA THR A 502 -3.54 -8.52 -16.36
C THR A 502 -4.20 -9.01 -17.63
N LYS A 503 -4.08 -10.32 -17.92
CA LYS A 503 -4.83 -10.94 -19.02
C LYS A 503 -6.34 -10.86 -18.80
N VAL A 504 -6.79 -10.92 -17.55
CA VAL A 504 -8.22 -10.87 -17.16
C VAL A 504 -8.82 -9.50 -17.48
N LEU A 505 -8.06 -8.41 -17.29
CA LEU A 505 -8.51 -7.07 -17.68
C LEU A 505 -8.86 -6.98 -19.17
N PHE A 506 -8.10 -7.66 -20.04
CA PHE A 506 -8.30 -7.65 -21.49
C PHE A 506 -9.37 -8.63 -21.98
N GLU A 507 -10.01 -9.39 -21.10
CA GLU A 507 -11.19 -10.16 -21.50
C GLU A 507 -12.28 -9.21 -21.96
N ARG A 508 -12.94 -9.54 -23.08
CA ARG A 508 -13.84 -8.61 -23.79
C ARG A 508 -14.90 -7.97 -22.88
N ALA A 509 -15.51 -8.75 -21.98
CA ALA A 509 -16.53 -8.24 -21.06
C ALA A 509 -15.95 -7.21 -20.08
N ASN A 510 -14.78 -7.50 -19.51
CA ASN A 510 -14.10 -6.65 -18.53
C ASN A 510 -13.56 -5.38 -19.19
N PHE A 511 -12.97 -5.50 -20.37
CA PHE A 511 -12.35 -4.37 -21.05
C PHE A 511 -13.37 -3.33 -21.53
N VAL A 512 -14.57 -3.76 -21.92
CA VAL A 512 -15.67 -2.84 -22.27
C VAL A 512 -16.10 -2.00 -21.07
N GLU A 513 -16.21 -2.62 -19.88
CA GLU A 513 -16.54 -1.87 -18.66
C GLU A 513 -15.38 -0.97 -18.22
N PHE A 514 -14.14 -1.41 -18.41
CA PHE A 514 -12.95 -0.60 -18.15
C PHE A 514 -12.89 0.65 -19.07
N GLU A 515 -13.12 0.49 -20.39
CA GLU A 515 -13.20 1.63 -21.32
C GLU A 515 -14.32 2.62 -20.94
N ARG A 516 -15.49 2.11 -20.54
CA ARG A 516 -16.58 2.94 -20.00
C ARG A 516 -16.13 3.70 -18.75
N PHE A 517 -15.43 3.02 -17.84
CA PHE A 517 -14.91 3.62 -16.62
C PHE A 517 -13.92 4.75 -16.94
N VAL A 518 -12.96 4.54 -17.84
CA VAL A 518 -11.98 5.56 -18.28
C VAL A 518 -12.71 6.79 -18.82
N LYS A 519 -13.68 6.62 -19.73
CA LYS A 519 -14.47 7.74 -20.27
C LYS A 519 -15.21 8.52 -19.19
N ARG A 520 -15.81 7.84 -18.21
CA ARG A 520 -16.48 8.51 -17.08
C ARG A 520 -15.50 9.23 -16.15
N MET A 521 -14.29 8.69 -15.96
CA MET A 521 -13.22 9.38 -15.23
C MET A 521 -12.79 10.66 -15.95
N HIS A 522 -12.84 10.67 -17.27
CA HIS A 522 -12.56 11.85 -18.11
C HIS A 522 -13.73 12.85 -18.20
N GLY A 523 -14.88 12.54 -17.60
CA GLY A 523 -16.07 13.37 -17.67
C GLY A 523 -16.77 13.33 -19.03
N GLU A 524 -16.55 12.28 -19.82
CA GLU A 524 -17.19 12.08 -21.12
C GLU A 524 -18.58 11.46 -20.98
N ALA A 525 -19.46 11.77 -21.93
CA ALA A 525 -20.76 11.12 -22.04
C ALA A 525 -20.59 9.67 -22.54
N VAL A 526 -21.16 8.71 -21.82
CA VAL A 526 -21.17 7.29 -22.22
C VAL A 526 -22.58 6.87 -22.61
N LEU A 527 -22.72 6.36 -23.84
CA LEU A 527 -23.97 5.77 -24.32
C LEU A 527 -24.10 4.34 -23.76
N ASP A 528 -25.08 4.13 -22.90
CA ASP A 528 -25.41 2.78 -22.41
C ASP A 528 -26.14 1.98 -23.48
N LEU A 529 -25.44 1.07 -24.15
CA LEU A 529 -26.03 0.14 -25.12
C LEU A 529 -27.15 -0.74 -24.50
N GLN A 530 -27.13 -0.97 -23.19
CA GLN A 530 -28.23 -1.65 -22.49
C GLN A 530 -29.55 -0.86 -22.51
N LYS A 531 -29.50 0.49 -22.60
CA LYS A 531 -30.70 1.32 -22.78
C LYS A 531 -31.26 1.19 -24.19
N ILE A 532 -30.42 0.93 -25.20
CA ILE A 532 -30.83 0.76 -26.59
C ILE A 532 -31.55 -0.57 -26.78
N ASP A 533 -31.13 -1.66 -26.12
CA ASP A 533 -31.80 -2.96 -26.26
C ASP A 533 -33.20 -2.96 -25.61
N GLY A 534 -33.40 -2.19 -24.53
CA GLY A 534 -34.73 -1.93 -23.95
C GLY A 534 -35.59 -1.00 -24.80
N PHE A 535 -34.99 0.00 -25.46
CA PHE A 535 -35.70 0.92 -26.34
C PHE A 535 -36.10 0.25 -27.67
N ILE A 536 -35.21 -0.56 -28.26
CA ILE A 536 -35.50 -1.36 -29.46
C ILE A 536 -36.54 -2.43 -29.14
N ARG A 537 -36.49 -3.12 -27.98
CA ARG A 537 -37.55 -4.07 -27.60
C ARG A 537 -38.92 -3.38 -27.38
N ASN A 538 -38.95 -2.17 -26.82
CA ASN A 538 -40.19 -1.43 -26.61
C ASN A 538 -40.75 -0.77 -27.88
N GLU A 539 -39.90 -0.31 -28.82
CA GLU A 539 -40.35 0.25 -30.09
C GLU A 539 -40.72 -0.83 -31.13
N VAL A 540 -39.99 -1.94 -31.18
CA VAL A 540 -40.29 -3.08 -32.07
C VAL A 540 -41.54 -3.85 -31.59
N GLY A 541 -41.85 -3.80 -30.29
CA GLY A 541 -43.10 -4.34 -29.75
C GLY A 541 -44.37 -3.55 -30.11
N SER A 542 -44.25 -2.34 -30.66
CA SER A 542 -45.40 -1.46 -30.95
C SER A 542 -45.57 -1.09 -32.43
N ARG A 543 -44.76 -1.61 -33.35
CA ARG A 543 -44.95 -1.39 -34.79
C ARG A 543 -44.69 -2.66 -35.59
N CYS A 544 -45.78 -3.30 -36.03
CA CYS A 544 -45.75 -4.18 -37.20
C CYS A 544 -45.29 -3.36 -38.41
N ILE A 545 -44.02 -3.48 -38.79
CA ILE A 545 -43.54 -3.08 -40.12
C ILE A 545 -42.72 -4.24 -40.67
N SER A 546 -43.09 -4.62 -41.90
CA SER A 546 -42.55 -5.74 -42.66
C SER A 546 -41.02 -5.71 -42.75
N VAL A 547 -40.45 -6.91 -42.59
CA VAL A 547 -39.09 -7.30 -42.96
C VAL A 547 -38.79 -6.78 -44.36
N ASP A 548 -37.83 -5.85 -44.49
CA ASP A 548 -37.05 -5.54 -45.73
C ASP A 548 -36.16 -4.26 -45.60
N ALA A 549 -36.00 -3.67 -44.41
CA ALA A 549 -35.11 -2.51 -44.21
C ALA A 549 -33.84 -2.76 -43.38
N ALA A 550 -33.66 -3.97 -42.83
CA ALA A 550 -32.49 -4.28 -41.99
C ALA A 550 -31.21 -4.58 -42.80
N ASP A 551 -31.34 -5.02 -44.06
CA ASP A 551 -30.18 -5.37 -44.90
C ASP A 551 -29.54 -4.17 -45.62
N MET A 552 -30.14 -2.99 -45.57
CA MET A 552 -29.63 -1.82 -46.31
C MET A 552 -28.64 -0.95 -45.52
N ILE A 553 -28.52 -1.14 -44.20
CA ILE A 553 -27.63 -0.32 -43.34
C ILE A 553 -26.27 -1.00 -43.10
N CYS A 554 -26.16 -2.32 -43.32
CA CYS A 554 -24.89 -3.02 -43.16
C CYS A 554 -23.94 -2.92 -44.37
N HIS A 555 -24.38 -2.35 -45.52
CA HIS A 555 -23.53 -2.30 -46.72
C HIS A 555 -22.81 -0.95 -46.96
N GLU A 556 -23.24 0.16 -46.34
CA GLU A 556 -22.62 1.48 -46.56
C GLU A 556 -21.49 1.87 -45.58
N MET A 557 -21.23 1.12 -44.50
CA MET A 557 -20.08 1.38 -43.61
C MET A 557 -18.80 0.60 -43.98
N ARG A 558 -18.67 0.13 -45.23
CA ARG A 558 -17.47 -0.58 -45.70
C ARG A 558 -16.75 0.04 -46.88
N ILE A 559 -17.14 1.24 -47.33
CA ILE A 559 -16.34 2.06 -48.24
C ILE A 559 -16.52 3.53 -47.83
N GLY A 560 -15.45 4.13 -47.32
CA GLY A 560 -15.40 5.54 -46.87
C GLY A 560 -14.18 5.78 -46.01
#